data_AF-A0A2D5LH87-F1
#
_entry.id   AF-A0A2D5LH87-F1
#
_cell.length_a   1.000
_cell.length_b   1.000
_cell.length_c   1.000
_cell.angle_alpha   90.00
_cell.angle_beta   90.00
_cell.angle_gamma   90.00
#
_symmetry.space_group_name_H-M   'P 1'
#
loop_
_entity.id
_entity.type
_entity.pdbx_description
1 polymer ?
#
loop_
_entity_poly.entity_id
_entity_poly.type
_entity_poly.pdbx_seq_one_letter_code
_entity_poly.pdbx_strand_id
1 'polypeptide(L)'
;MTNRKSTIIYTKTDEAPMLATYSLLPIIRRFAAEADIDVEVSDISLAARVLAHFPDYLTDDQKVVDALNELGEMTQDPEANIIKLPNISASIPQLRAAIKELNALGFNVPQFPEDPKTDEEKDVRERYGKVLGSAVNPVLREGNSDRRAPTAVKNYAKKFPHSMGEWSQASQTHVAHMRGGDFYSGEKSVAVEKEGYVSIEFTGKDGSKKTLKPKVDLLAGEVIDGMFMS
;
A
#
# COMPACT_ATOMS: atom_id res chain seq x y z
N MET A 1 28.16 -22.52 3.23
CA MET A 1 27.68 -21.14 3.43
C MET A 1 27.49 -20.58 2.04
N THR A 2 26.23 -20.38 1.63
CA THR A 2 25.93 -19.85 0.29
C THR A 2 26.48 -18.44 0.20
N ASN A 3 27.42 -18.25 -0.72
CA ASN A 3 28.17 -17.02 -1.00
C ASN A 3 27.25 -16.00 -1.70
N ARG A 4 26.08 -15.71 -1.11
CA ARG A 4 25.11 -14.78 -1.67
C ARG A 4 25.57 -13.37 -1.27
N LYS A 5 25.91 -12.58 -2.28
CA LYS A 5 26.30 -11.19 -2.12
C LYS A 5 25.14 -10.42 -1.46
N SER A 6 25.46 -9.51 -0.54
CA SER A 6 24.45 -8.71 0.16
C SER A 6 23.78 -7.77 -0.84
N THR A 7 22.44 -7.81 -0.92
CA THR A 7 21.67 -6.98 -1.86
C THR A 7 20.69 -6.08 -1.13
N ILE A 8 20.68 -4.81 -1.51
CA ILE A 8 19.66 -3.82 -1.12
C ILE A 8 18.65 -3.70 -2.26
N ILE A 9 17.37 -3.86 -1.94
CA ILE A 9 16.30 -3.52 -2.88
C ILE A 9 15.88 -2.07 -2.69
N TYR A 10 16.01 -1.28 -3.75
CA TYR A 10 15.64 0.12 -3.78
C TYR A 10 14.36 0.30 -4.59
N THR A 11 13.28 0.72 -3.94
CA THR A 11 11.99 0.82 -4.65
C THR A 11 11.98 2.00 -5.61
N LYS A 12 11.69 1.74 -6.89
CA LYS A 12 11.30 2.77 -7.85
C LYS A 12 9.79 3.02 -7.70
N THR A 13 9.43 4.28 -7.45
CA THR A 13 8.07 4.67 -7.11
C THR A 13 7.54 5.72 -8.10
N ASP A 14 6.85 6.74 -7.62
CA ASP A 14 6.09 7.69 -8.41
C ASP A 14 6.60 9.13 -8.20
N GLU A 15 6.22 10.05 -9.09
CA GLU A 15 6.31 11.50 -8.91
C GLU A 15 7.71 11.99 -8.45
N ALA A 16 7.78 12.83 -7.41
CA ALA A 16 9.02 13.45 -6.96
C ALA A 16 10.05 12.44 -6.42
N PRO A 17 9.71 11.44 -5.58
CA PRO A 17 10.65 10.40 -5.17
C PRO A 17 11.25 9.61 -6.35
N MET A 18 10.47 9.37 -7.41
CA MET A 18 10.98 8.72 -8.62
C MET A 18 12.03 9.59 -9.31
N LEU A 19 11.76 10.88 -9.52
CA LEU A 19 12.74 11.82 -10.10
C LEU A 19 14.02 11.90 -9.26
N ALA A 20 13.89 11.98 -7.92
CA ALA A 20 15.03 11.99 -7.02
C ALA A 20 15.86 10.69 -7.11
N THR A 21 15.20 9.55 -7.32
CA THR A 21 15.86 8.24 -7.50
C THR A 21 16.77 8.23 -8.72
N TYR A 22 16.36 8.82 -9.85
CA TYR A 22 17.21 8.91 -11.05
C TYR A 22 18.53 9.65 -10.81
N SER A 23 18.54 10.62 -9.87
CA SER A 23 19.74 11.36 -9.49
C SER A 23 20.58 10.62 -8.43
N LEU A 24 19.93 10.14 -7.37
CA LEU A 24 20.62 9.64 -6.18
C LEU A 24 21.05 8.17 -6.30
N LEU A 25 20.28 7.32 -6.98
CA LEU A 25 20.56 5.88 -7.06
C LEU A 25 21.92 5.55 -7.70
N PRO A 26 22.37 6.21 -8.79
CA PRO A 26 23.70 5.97 -9.33
C PRO A 26 24.83 6.24 -8.32
N ILE A 27 24.65 7.26 -7.46
CA ILE A 27 25.60 7.59 -6.39
C ILE A 27 25.58 6.48 -5.34
N ILE A 28 24.40 6.06 -4.85
CA ILE A 28 24.27 4.98 -3.87
C ILE A 28 24.95 3.70 -4.38
N ARG A 29 24.68 3.30 -5.63
CA ARG A 29 25.30 2.13 -6.27
C ARG A 29 26.82 2.20 -6.27
N ARG A 30 27.39 3.37 -6.62
CA ARG A 30 28.85 3.53 -6.65
C ARG A 30 29.47 3.32 -5.27
N PHE A 31 28.88 3.89 -4.23
CA PHE A 31 29.41 3.79 -2.87
C PHE A 31 29.18 2.40 -2.26
N ALA A 32 28.02 1.79 -2.50
CA ALA A 32 27.70 0.45 -2.01
C ALA A 32 28.61 -0.63 -2.61
N ALA A 33 29.01 -0.48 -3.88
CA ALA A 33 29.91 -1.41 -4.55
C ALA A 33 31.30 -1.51 -3.89
N GLU A 34 31.81 -0.44 -3.27
CA GLU A 34 33.08 -0.46 -2.53
C GLU A 34 33.01 -1.37 -1.28
N ALA A 35 31.80 -1.68 -0.81
CA ALA A 35 31.54 -2.61 0.29
C ALA A 35 31.03 -3.99 -0.19
N ASP A 36 31.12 -4.28 -1.49
CA ASP A 36 30.58 -5.50 -2.11
C ASP A 36 29.06 -5.70 -1.87
N ILE A 37 28.31 -4.59 -1.87
CA ILE A 37 26.84 -4.60 -1.74
C ILE A 37 26.20 -4.27 -3.09
N ASP A 38 25.29 -5.13 -3.54
CA ASP A 38 24.47 -4.86 -4.73
C ASP A 38 23.25 -4.00 -4.39
N VAL A 39 22.81 -3.18 -5.35
CA VAL A 39 21.60 -2.36 -5.20
C VAL A 39 20.70 -2.54 -6.42
N GLU A 40 19.67 -3.35 -6.24
CA GLU A 40 18.70 -3.70 -7.26
C GLU A 40 17.46 -2.80 -7.16
N VAL A 41 16.77 -2.62 -8.28
CA VAL A 41 15.56 -1.79 -8.34
C VAL A 41 14.34 -2.69 -8.48
N SER A 42 13.35 -2.43 -7.64
CA SER A 42 12.03 -3.04 -7.76
C SER A 42 11.00 -1.95 -8.06
N ASP A 43 10.30 -2.06 -9.19
CA ASP A 43 9.35 -1.04 -9.66
C ASP A 43 7.96 -1.31 -9.10
N ILE A 44 7.56 -0.51 -8.12
CA ILE A 44 6.24 -0.55 -7.48
C ILE A 44 5.41 0.70 -7.78
N SER A 45 5.77 1.43 -8.84
CA SER A 45 4.98 2.57 -9.33
C SER A 45 3.54 2.16 -9.64
N LEU A 46 2.63 3.13 -9.66
CA LEU A 46 1.25 2.91 -10.05
C LEU A 46 1.16 2.27 -11.44
N ALA A 47 1.96 2.76 -12.39
CA ALA A 47 2.01 2.22 -13.76
C ALA A 47 2.45 0.75 -13.78
N ALA A 48 3.56 0.41 -13.10
CA ALA A 48 4.06 -0.97 -13.04
C ALA A 48 3.03 -1.92 -12.41
N ARG A 49 2.39 -1.51 -11.31
CA ARG A 49 1.35 -2.32 -10.64
C ARG A 49 0.10 -2.50 -11.50
N VAL A 50 -0.30 -1.50 -12.29
CA VAL A 50 -1.38 -1.69 -13.28
C VAL A 50 -0.97 -2.75 -14.30
N LEU A 51 0.20 -2.61 -14.93
CA LEU A 51 0.66 -3.55 -15.95
C LEU A 51 0.79 -4.99 -15.42
N ALA A 52 1.31 -5.17 -14.21
CA ALA A 52 1.46 -6.47 -13.56
C ALA A 52 0.13 -7.23 -13.37
N HIS A 53 -1.00 -6.53 -13.21
CA HIS A 53 -2.32 -7.16 -13.04
C HIS A 53 -3.10 -7.37 -14.34
N PHE A 54 -2.61 -6.89 -15.48
CA PHE A 54 -3.24 -7.08 -16.79
C PHE A 54 -2.28 -7.66 -17.85
N PRO A 55 -1.48 -8.70 -17.55
CA PRO A 55 -0.52 -9.25 -18.51
C PRO A 55 -1.20 -9.87 -19.74
N ASP A 56 -2.47 -10.27 -19.62
CA ASP A 56 -3.35 -10.75 -20.67
C ASP A 56 -3.76 -9.68 -21.71
N TYR A 57 -3.59 -8.41 -21.37
CA TYR A 57 -3.84 -7.27 -22.27
C TYR A 57 -2.57 -6.72 -22.92
N LEU A 58 -1.42 -7.35 -22.65
CA LEU A 58 -0.09 -6.87 -23.04
C LEU A 58 0.56 -7.83 -24.04
N THR A 59 1.36 -7.27 -24.95
CA THR A 59 2.29 -8.06 -25.77
C THR A 59 3.41 -8.61 -24.89
N ASP A 60 4.14 -9.62 -25.36
CA ASP A 60 5.18 -10.28 -24.56
C ASP A 60 6.32 -9.32 -24.15
N ASP A 61 6.61 -8.31 -24.97
CA ASP A 61 7.60 -7.26 -24.70
C ASP A 61 7.09 -6.15 -23.77
N GLN A 62 5.77 -6.02 -23.59
CA GLN A 62 5.15 -5.05 -22.69
C GLN A 62 4.94 -5.58 -21.27
N LYS A 63 4.98 -6.91 -21.09
CA LYS A 63 4.76 -7.55 -19.78
C LYS A 63 5.85 -7.14 -18.79
N VAL A 64 5.43 -6.90 -17.56
CA VAL A 64 6.30 -6.61 -16.43
C VAL A 64 6.12 -7.67 -15.36
N VAL A 65 7.13 -7.86 -14.52
CA VAL A 65 7.04 -8.71 -13.33
C VAL A 65 6.10 -8.08 -12.30
N ASP A 66 5.40 -8.91 -11.52
CA ASP A 66 4.67 -8.44 -10.35
C ASP A 66 5.64 -8.21 -9.19
N ALA A 67 6.36 -7.09 -9.28
CA ALA A 67 7.40 -6.72 -8.33
C ALA A 67 6.87 -6.54 -6.90
N LEU A 68 5.58 -6.19 -6.73
CA LEU A 68 4.99 -6.08 -5.40
C LEU A 68 4.77 -7.46 -4.77
N ASN A 69 4.32 -8.44 -5.56
CA ASN A 69 4.23 -9.82 -5.08
C ASN A 69 5.62 -10.39 -4.74
N GLU A 70 6.61 -10.20 -5.61
CA GLU A 70 8.00 -10.65 -5.35
C GLU A 70 8.56 -10.02 -4.06
N LEU A 71 8.32 -8.72 -3.83
CA LEU A 71 8.71 -8.06 -2.59
C LEU A 71 7.96 -8.60 -1.36
N GLY A 72 6.68 -8.94 -1.50
CA GLY A 72 5.89 -9.54 -0.43
C GLY A 72 6.34 -10.95 -0.06
N GLU A 73 6.82 -11.73 -1.02
CA GLU A 73 7.50 -13.00 -0.74
C GLU A 73 8.85 -12.76 -0.05
N MET A 74 9.59 -11.75 -0.51
CA MET A 74 10.89 -11.39 0.05
C MET A 74 10.82 -10.92 1.50
N THR A 75 9.74 -10.29 1.96
CA THR A 75 9.63 -9.86 3.38
C THR A 75 9.65 -11.04 4.37
N GLN A 76 9.45 -12.27 3.89
CA GLN A 76 9.58 -13.49 4.70
C GLN A 76 11.02 -14.02 4.76
N ASP A 77 11.94 -13.48 3.94
CA ASP A 77 13.36 -13.83 3.94
C ASP A 77 14.09 -13.04 5.04
N PRO A 78 14.82 -13.69 5.97
CA PRO A 78 15.62 -12.99 6.97
C PRO A 78 16.71 -12.08 6.39
N GLU A 79 17.12 -12.29 5.14
CA GLU A 79 18.12 -11.46 4.44
C GLU A 79 17.49 -10.26 3.72
N ALA A 80 16.16 -10.05 3.82
CA ALA A 80 15.47 -8.95 3.16
C ALA A 80 15.98 -7.58 3.63
N ASN A 81 16.48 -6.79 2.68
CA ASN A 81 16.94 -5.42 2.92
C ASN A 81 16.30 -4.47 1.90
N ILE A 82 15.20 -3.83 2.29
CA ILE A 82 14.36 -3.03 1.40
C ILE A 82 14.38 -1.56 1.83
N ILE A 83 14.83 -0.68 0.94
CA ILE A 83 14.69 0.77 1.06
C ILE A 83 13.40 1.19 0.33
N LYS A 84 12.36 1.44 1.11
CA LYS A 84 11.03 1.85 0.62
C LYS A 84 10.87 3.37 0.57
N LEU A 85 10.71 3.92 -0.64
CA LEU A 85 10.42 5.34 -0.87
C LEU A 85 8.91 5.60 -0.86
N PRO A 86 8.44 6.86 -0.67
CA PRO A 86 7.03 7.19 -0.81
C PRO A 86 6.49 6.83 -2.21
N ASN A 87 5.25 6.33 -2.28
CA ASN A 87 4.57 5.94 -3.50
C ASN A 87 3.10 6.39 -3.47
N ILE A 88 2.45 6.42 -4.63
CA ILE A 88 1.02 6.77 -4.75
C ILE A 88 0.16 5.66 -4.13
N SER A 89 -0.69 6.05 -3.17
CA SER A 89 -1.89 5.29 -2.81
C SER A 89 -3.05 5.80 -3.67
N ALA A 90 -3.33 5.11 -4.77
CA ALA A 90 -4.08 5.68 -5.89
C ALA A 90 -5.55 5.92 -5.56
N SER A 91 -5.99 7.15 -5.77
CA SER A 91 -7.41 7.48 -5.92
C SER A 91 -7.94 7.04 -7.29
N ILE A 92 -9.27 6.95 -7.45
CA ILE A 92 -9.88 6.62 -8.75
C ILE A 92 -9.46 7.59 -9.86
N PRO A 93 -9.42 8.93 -9.65
CA PRO A 93 -8.93 9.86 -10.67
C PRO A 93 -7.47 9.61 -11.08
N GLN A 94 -6.58 9.33 -10.12
CA GLN A 94 -5.17 9.02 -10.41
C GLN A 94 -5.04 7.71 -11.19
N LEU A 95 -5.80 6.67 -10.83
CA LEU A 95 -5.81 5.41 -11.56
C LEU A 95 -6.26 5.64 -13.02
N ARG A 96 -7.34 6.39 -13.24
CA ARG A 96 -7.82 6.71 -14.60
C ARG A 96 -6.81 7.50 -15.42
N ALA A 97 -6.11 8.44 -14.79
CA ALA A 97 -5.03 9.19 -15.45
C ALA A 97 -3.90 8.25 -15.88
N ALA A 98 -3.45 7.34 -15.01
CA ALA A 98 -2.43 6.35 -15.33
C ALA A 98 -2.88 5.40 -16.45
N ILE A 99 -4.12 4.90 -16.40
CA ILE A 99 -4.70 4.05 -17.47
C ILE A 99 -4.70 4.80 -18.80
N LYS A 100 -5.12 6.07 -18.81
CA LYS A 100 -5.14 6.89 -20.03
C LYS A 100 -3.74 7.10 -20.59
N GLU A 101 -2.76 7.38 -19.74
CA GLU A 101 -1.37 7.57 -20.14
C GLU A 101 -0.76 6.27 -20.70
N LEU A 102 -0.97 5.13 -20.02
CA LEU A 102 -0.55 3.81 -20.49
C LEU A 102 -1.16 3.46 -21.85
N ASN A 103 -2.47 3.67 -22.03
CA ASN A 103 -3.13 3.44 -23.30
C ASN A 103 -2.60 4.37 -24.41
N ALA A 104 -2.29 5.63 -24.10
CA ALA A 104 -1.67 6.54 -25.06
C ALA A 104 -0.26 6.10 -25.50
N LEU A 105 0.43 5.33 -24.65
CA LEU A 105 1.73 4.70 -24.92
C LEU A 105 1.61 3.30 -25.58
N GLY A 106 0.40 2.83 -25.88
CA GLY A 106 0.15 1.57 -26.57
C GLY A 106 -0.03 0.33 -25.68
N PHE A 107 -0.14 0.51 -24.35
CA PHE A 107 -0.52 -0.57 -23.44
C PHE A 107 -2.05 -0.68 -23.39
N ASN A 108 -2.62 -1.75 -23.95
CA ASN A 108 -4.06 -1.89 -24.15
C ASN A 108 -4.83 -2.32 -22.87
N VAL A 109 -4.48 -1.76 -21.71
CA VAL A 109 -5.13 -2.08 -20.43
C VAL A 109 -6.57 -1.55 -20.38
N PRO A 110 -7.53 -2.32 -19.82
CA PRO A 110 -8.94 -1.97 -19.86
C PRO A 110 -9.25 -0.73 -19.01
N GLN A 111 -10.32 -0.01 -19.35
CA GLN A 111 -10.77 1.14 -18.55
C GLN A 111 -11.33 0.68 -17.20
N PHE A 112 -11.25 1.52 -16.17
CA PHE A 112 -11.82 1.22 -14.85
C PHE A 112 -13.37 1.33 -14.88
N PRO A 113 -14.12 0.23 -14.65
CA PRO A 113 -15.58 0.25 -14.70
C PRO A 113 -16.16 0.68 -13.35
N GLU A 114 -16.83 1.84 -13.30
CA GLU A 114 -17.42 2.40 -12.08
C GLU A 114 -18.64 1.61 -11.58
N ASP A 115 -19.42 1.04 -12.47
CA ASP A 115 -20.63 0.29 -12.16
C ASP A 115 -20.69 -0.97 -13.05
N PRO A 116 -19.89 -2.02 -12.72
CA PRO A 116 -19.71 -3.18 -13.58
C PRO A 116 -21.01 -3.98 -13.71
N LYS A 117 -21.41 -4.27 -14.94
CA LYS A 117 -22.62 -5.02 -15.31
C LYS A 117 -22.33 -6.42 -15.80
N THR A 118 -21.17 -6.63 -16.41
CA THR A 118 -20.75 -7.95 -16.91
C THR A 118 -19.75 -8.61 -15.97
N ASP A 119 -19.51 -9.91 -16.14
CA ASP A 119 -18.54 -10.63 -15.34
C ASP A 119 -17.10 -10.22 -15.67
N GLU A 120 -16.84 -9.85 -16.93
CA GLU A 120 -15.57 -9.26 -17.36
C GLU A 120 -15.33 -7.90 -16.68
N GLU A 121 -16.33 -7.03 -16.61
CA GLU A 121 -16.20 -5.75 -15.93
C GLU A 121 -15.99 -5.91 -14.41
N LYS A 122 -16.60 -6.94 -13.81
CA LYS A 122 -16.37 -7.27 -12.39
C LYS A 122 -14.94 -7.76 -12.16
N ASP A 123 -14.41 -8.63 -13.02
CA ASP A 123 -13.02 -9.10 -12.95
C ASP A 123 -12.05 -7.93 -13.11
N VAL A 124 -12.23 -7.09 -14.13
CA VAL A 124 -11.40 -5.88 -14.33
C VAL A 124 -11.43 -4.96 -13.11
N ARG A 125 -12.62 -4.73 -12.53
CA ARG A 125 -12.76 -3.93 -11.32
C ARG A 125 -12.04 -4.54 -10.13
N GLU A 126 -12.14 -5.86 -9.96
CA GLU A 126 -11.49 -6.59 -8.87
C GLU A 126 -9.96 -6.49 -8.97
N ARG A 127 -9.41 -6.68 -10.18
CA ARG A 127 -7.96 -6.52 -10.43
C ARG A 127 -7.49 -5.09 -10.15
N TYR A 128 -8.21 -4.08 -10.62
CA TYR A 128 -7.90 -2.69 -10.25
C TYR A 128 -8.09 -2.40 -8.75
N GLY A 129 -9.00 -3.11 -8.08
CA GLY A 129 -9.17 -3.07 -6.63
C GLY A 129 -7.89 -3.42 -5.87
N LYS A 130 -7.06 -4.31 -6.41
CA LYS A 130 -5.74 -4.66 -5.85
C LYS A 130 -4.69 -3.55 -6.02
N VAL A 131 -4.91 -2.62 -6.95
CA VAL A 131 -4.02 -1.49 -7.24
C VAL A 131 -4.41 -0.22 -6.48
N LEU A 132 -5.70 -0.03 -6.24
CA LEU A 132 -6.29 1.15 -5.61
C LEU A 132 -5.90 1.30 -4.13
N GLY A 133 -5.87 2.54 -3.67
CA GLY A 133 -5.61 2.86 -2.28
C GLY A 133 -4.21 2.42 -1.82
N SER A 134 -4.10 2.03 -0.54
CA SER A 134 -2.81 1.65 0.05
C SER A 134 -2.49 0.18 -0.23
N ALA A 135 -2.24 -0.17 -1.50
CA ALA A 135 -1.93 -1.55 -1.90
C ALA A 135 -0.54 -2.02 -1.46
N VAL A 136 0.45 -1.12 -1.41
CA VAL A 136 1.86 -1.50 -1.18
C VAL A 136 2.17 -1.73 0.30
N ASN A 137 1.70 -0.86 1.19
CA ASN A 137 2.08 -0.93 2.61
C ASN A 137 1.64 -2.22 3.31
N PRO A 138 0.41 -2.76 3.09
CA PRO A 138 -0.02 -4.01 3.70
C PRO A 138 0.86 -5.20 3.30
N VAL A 139 1.47 -5.18 2.11
CA VAL A 139 2.35 -6.24 1.62
C VAL A 139 3.76 -6.14 2.23
N LEU A 140 4.28 -4.92 2.37
CA LEU A 140 5.68 -4.72 2.80
C LEU A 140 5.87 -4.62 4.32
N ARG A 141 4.80 -4.47 5.11
CA ARG A 141 4.89 -4.22 6.56
C ARG A 141 4.67 -5.49 7.37
N GLU A 142 5.52 -6.46 7.16
CA GLU A 142 5.58 -7.72 7.92
C GLU A 142 6.33 -7.53 9.25
N GLY A 143 5.94 -6.50 9.99
CA GLY A 143 6.59 -6.09 11.24
C GLY A 143 6.02 -4.81 11.82
N ASN A 144 6.47 -4.48 13.03
CA ASN A 144 6.06 -3.26 13.74
C ASN A 144 6.86 -2.03 13.29
N SER A 145 6.41 -0.85 13.72
CA SER A 145 6.99 0.43 13.29
C SER A 145 7.89 1.05 14.38
N ASP A 146 9.20 1.20 14.11
CA ASP A 146 10.07 2.15 14.83
C ASP A 146 10.15 3.48 14.05
N ARG A 147 9.57 4.54 14.60
CA ARG A 147 9.57 5.89 13.99
C ARG A 147 10.02 6.94 14.99
N ARG A 148 11.07 7.68 14.64
CA ARG A 148 11.66 8.74 15.46
C ARG A 148 12.36 9.79 14.61
N ALA A 149 12.36 11.05 15.07
CA ALA A 149 13.14 12.10 14.45
C ALA A 149 14.65 11.87 14.70
N PRO A 150 15.51 11.83 13.67
CA PRO A 150 16.95 11.64 13.86
C PRO A 150 17.59 12.76 14.68
N THR A 151 18.58 12.44 15.51
CA THR A 151 19.27 13.42 16.38
C THR A 151 19.88 14.58 15.59
N ALA A 152 20.48 14.30 14.43
CA ALA A 152 21.02 15.34 13.55
C ALA A 152 19.94 16.32 13.07
N VAL A 153 18.77 15.82 12.66
CA VAL A 153 17.62 16.64 12.24
C VAL A 153 17.08 17.46 13.42
N LYS A 154 16.97 16.86 14.61
CA LYS A 154 16.50 17.58 15.80
C LYS A 154 17.47 18.70 16.21
N ASN A 155 18.77 18.46 16.14
CA ASN A 155 19.78 19.47 16.44
C ASN A 155 19.80 20.59 15.40
N TYR A 156 19.57 20.26 14.12
CA TYR A 156 19.39 21.26 13.07
C TYR A 156 18.17 22.15 13.34
N ALA A 157 17.01 21.56 13.63
CA ALA A 157 15.79 22.31 13.94
C ALA A 157 15.91 23.20 15.19
N LYS A 158 16.76 22.85 16.17
CA LYS A 158 17.06 23.71 17.32
C LYS A 158 17.90 24.94 16.93
N LYS A 159 18.84 24.79 15.99
CA LYS A 159 19.70 25.88 15.50
C LYS A 159 18.98 26.78 14.51
N PHE A 160 18.09 26.20 13.70
CA PHE A 160 17.33 26.86 12.65
C PHE A 160 15.84 26.57 12.85
N PRO A 161 15.20 27.20 13.84
CA PRO A 161 13.78 26.97 14.10
C PRO A 161 12.93 27.39 12.90
N HIS A 162 11.99 26.55 12.53
CA HIS A 162 10.98 26.90 11.52
C HIS A 162 9.92 27.80 12.12
N SER A 163 9.19 28.51 11.27
CA SER A 163 8.09 29.38 11.69
C SER A 163 7.01 28.58 12.42
N MET A 164 6.64 29.04 13.61
CA MET A 164 5.50 28.54 14.38
C MET A 164 4.51 29.69 14.53
N GLY A 165 3.26 29.49 14.08
CA GLY A 165 2.22 30.50 14.22
C GLY A 165 1.88 30.76 15.69
N GLU A 166 1.64 32.03 16.03
CA GLU A 166 1.20 32.41 17.38
C GLU A 166 -0.19 31.83 17.66
N TRP A 167 -0.37 31.31 18.88
CA TRP A 167 -1.65 30.80 19.33
C TRP A 167 -2.36 31.82 20.22
N SER A 168 -3.46 32.38 19.72
CA SER A 168 -4.32 33.29 20.48
C SER A 168 -5.15 32.52 21.51
N GLN A 169 -5.26 33.06 22.73
CA GLN A 169 -6.18 32.56 23.75
C GLN A 169 -7.66 32.72 23.34
N ALA A 170 -7.96 33.57 22.37
CA ALA A 170 -9.29 33.73 21.80
C ALA A 170 -9.56 32.77 20.62
N SER A 171 -8.68 31.80 20.34
CA SER A 171 -8.88 30.83 19.26
C SER A 171 -10.17 30.03 19.48
N GLN A 172 -11.03 30.02 18.46
CA GLN A 172 -12.26 29.23 18.44
C GLN A 172 -12.08 27.90 17.68
N THR A 173 -10.86 27.60 17.22
CA THR A 173 -10.55 26.33 16.56
C THR A 173 -10.79 25.19 17.54
N HIS A 174 -11.63 24.23 17.14
CA HIS A 174 -11.95 23.05 17.94
C HIS A 174 -12.15 21.84 17.04
N VAL A 175 -12.00 20.65 17.61
CA VAL A 175 -12.39 19.40 16.95
C VAL A 175 -13.85 19.14 17.27
N ALA A 176 -14.66 18.96 16.23
CA ALA A 176 -16.02 18.43 16.36
C ALA A 176 -16.03 16.99 15.83
N HIS A 177 -16.51 16.05 16.65
CA HIS A 177 -16.62 14.64 16.31
C HIS A 177 -17.99 14.09 16.74
N MET A 178 -18.39 12.94 16.20
CA MET A 178 -19.64 12.28 16.58
C MET A 178 -19.62 11.90 18.07
N ARG A 179 -20.80 11.92 18.72
CA ARG A 179 -20.99 11.54 20.13
C ARG A 179 -21.79 10.23 20.29
N GLY A 180 -22.03 9.55 19.18
CA GLY A 180 -22.86 8.36 19.04
C GLY A 180 -23.02 8.01 17.57
N GLY A 181 -23.18 6.71 17.25
CA GLY A 181 -23.40 6.23 15.88
C GLY A 181 -22.15 6.18 15.00
N ASP A 182 -20.96 6.43 15.54
CA ASP A 182 -19.68 6.21 14.86
C ASP A 182 -19.10 4.83 15.18
N PHE A 183 -17.99 4.49 14.52
CA PHE A 183 -17.27 3.23 14.77
C PHE A 183 -16.92 3.03 16.23
N TYR A 184 -16.44 4.08 16.91
CA TYR A 184 -16.08 4.04 18.33
C TYR A 184 -17.27 3.64 19.22
N SER A 185 -18.43 4.24 18.97
CA SER A 185 -19.63 3.98 19.77
C SER A 185 -20.23 2.59 19.52
N GLY A 186 -19.98 2.01 18.35
CA GLY A 186 -20.55 0.73 17.91
C GLY A 186 -19.59 -0.46 17.97
N GLU A 187 -18.33 -0.26 18.40
CA GLU A 187 -17.30 -1.29 18.42
C GLU A 187 -17.63 -2.43 19.39
N LYS A 188 -17.38 -3.66 18.93
CA LYS A 188 -17.32 -4.86 19.76
C LYS A 188 -16.05 -5.62 19.40
N SER A 189 -15.35 -6.10 20.41
CA SER A 189 -14.08 -6.81 20.26
C SER A 189 -14.11 -8.16 20.98
N VAL A 190 -13.41 -9.15 20.44
CA VAL A 190 -13.21 -10.44 21.10
C VAL A 190 -11.83 -11.00 20.78
N ALA A 191 -11.22 -11.65 21.76
CA ALA A 191 -10.04 -12.50 21.55
C ALA A 191 -10.51 -13.93 21.24
N VAL A 192 -10.09 -14.46 20.10
CA VAL A 192 -10.47 -15.77 19.59
C VAL A 192 -9.85 -16.86 20.46
N GLU A 193 -10.68 -17.76 21.03
CA GLU A 193 -10.17 -18.79 21.95
C GLU A 193 -9.38 -19.90 21.24
N LYS A 194 -9.79 -20.27 20.02
CA LYS A 194 -9.23 -21.39 19.26
C LYS A 194 -9.19 -21.04 17.78
N GLU A 195 -8.20 -21.59 17.09
CA GLU A 195 -8.12 -21.48 15.64
C GLU A 195 -9.38 -22.02 14.96
N GLY A 196 -9.74 -21.43 13.83
CA GLY A 196 -10.94 -21.78 13.09
C GLY A 196 -11.23 -20.78 11.99
N TYR A 197 -12.50 -20.63 11.65
CA TYR A 197 -12.93 -19.63 10.67
C TYR A 197 -14.28 -19.03 11.04
N VAL A 198 -14.54 -17.83 10.56
CA VAL A 198 -15.85 -17.17 10.62
C VAL A 198 -16.34 -16.79 9.22
N SER A 199 -17.65 -16.59 9.09
CA SER A 199 -18.30 -16.02 7.92
C SER A 199 -19.02 -14.72 8.31
N ILE A 200 -18.94 -13.69 7.47
CA ILE A 200 -19.65 -12.42 7.67
C ILE A 200 -20.93 -12.46 6.84
N GLU A 201 -22.08 -12.51 7.52
CA GLU A 201 -23.42 -12.55 6.90
C GLU A 201 -24.21 -11.29 7.25
N PHE A 202 -24.92 -10.73 6.26
CA PHE A 202 -25.98 -9.75 6.48
C PHE A 202 -27.33 -10.47 6.52
N THR A 203 -28.10 -10.27 7.59
CA THR A 203 -29.48 -10.75 7.70
C THR A 203 -30.43 -9.57 7.56
N GLY A 204 -31.23 -9.57 6.50
CA GLY A 204 -32.25 -8.55 6.22
C GLY A 204 -33.41 -8.61 7.21
N LYS A 205 -34.17 -7.52 7.30
CA LYS A 205 -35.38 -7.44 8.16
C LYS A 205 -36.47 -8.44 7.76
N ASP A 206 -36.45 -8.90 6.51
CA ASP A 206 -37.32 -9.93 5.94
C ASP A 206 -36.80 -11.36 6.18
N GLY A 207 -35.66 -11.53 6.85
CA GLY A 207 -35.00 -12.81 7.08
C GLY A 207 -34.12 -13.29 5.93
N SER A 208 -34.02 -12.54 4.83
CA SER A 208 -33.09 -12.86 3.74
C SER A 208 -31.64 -12.80 4.23
N LYS A 209 -30.80 -13.72 3.75
CA LYS A 209 -29.37 -13.77 4.10
C LYS A 209 -28.52 -13.44 2.89
N LYS A 210 -27.53 -12.58 3.08
CA LYS A 210 -26.47 -12.30 2.11
C LYS A 210 -25.10 -12.51 2.73
N THR A 211 -24.35 -13.46 2.21
CA THR A 211 -22.95 -13.65 2.57
C THR A 211 -22.12 -12.46 2.05
N LEU A 212 -21.50 -11.71 2.95
CA LEU A 212 -20.59 -10.60 2.61
C LEU A 212 -19.15 -11.11 2.45
N LYS A 213 -18.73 -12.00 3.34
CA LYS A 213 -17.43 -12.68 3.26
C LYS A 213 -17.59 -14.12 3.73
N PRO A 214 -17.40 -15.13 2.86
CA PRO A 214 -17.73 -16.51 3.19
C PRO A 214 -16.76 -17.13 4.20
N LYS A 215 -15.49 -16.72 4.20
CA LYS A 215 -14.46 -17.28 5.06
C LYS A 215 -13.44 -16.22 5.48
N VAL A 216 -13.14 -16.19 6.77
CA VAL A 216 -12.00 -15.51 7.39
C VAL A 216 -11.37 -16.54 8.33
N ASP A 217 -10.17 -17.00 8.00
CA ASP A 217 -9.40 -17.87 8.88
C ASP A 217 -8.90 -17.05 10.08
N LEU A 218 -8.96 -17.65 11.27
CA LEU A 218 -8.59 -17.00 12.53
C LEU A 218 -7.63 -17.89 13.34
N LEU A 219 -6.68 -17.24 14.01
CA LEU A 219 -5.74 -17.89 14.92
C LEU A 219 -6.25 -17.88 16.36
N ALA A 220 -5.75 -18.83 17.16
CA ALA A 220 -5.94 -18.78 18.61
C ALA A 220 -5.24 -17.53 19.20
N GLY A 221 -5.97 -16.75 19.99
CA GLY A 221 -5.52 -15.49 20.58
C GLY A 221 -5.61 -14.28 19.66
N GLU A 222 -6.04 -14.44 18.40
CA GLU A 222 -6.26 -13.31 17.48
C GLU A 222 -7.39 -12.41 18.01
N VAL A 223 -7.22 -11.09 17.90
CA VAL A 223 -8.25 -10.11 18.27
C VAL A 223 -8.98 -9.69 17.01
N ILE A 224 -10.31 -9.81 17.03
CA ILE A 224 -11.17 -9.34 15.94
C ILE A 224 -12.18 -8.30 16.46
N ASP A 225 -12.42 -7.29 15.64
CA ASP A 225 -13.31 -6.17 15.96
C ASP A 225 -14.44 -6.07 14.92
N GLY A 226 -15.64 -5.81 15.40
CA GLY A 226 -16.82 -5.50 14.60
C GLY A 226 -17.35 -4.12 14.94
N MET A 227 -17.45 -3.24 13.95
CA MET A 227 -17.87 -1.86 14.12
C MET A 227 -18.66 -1.38 12.90
N PHE A 228 -19.54 -0.40 13.07
CA PHE A 228 -20.29 0.22 11.98
C PHE A 228 -20.50 1.72 12.23
N MET A 229 -20.82 2.45 11.16
CA MET A 229 -21.21 3.85 11.20
C MET A 229 -22.65 3.96 10.71
N SER A 230 -23.50 4.68 11.46
CA SER A 230 -24.96 4.76 11.24
C SER A 230 -25.39 5.78 10.20
#